data_AF-A0A9N9FVV0-F1
#
_entry.id   AF-A0A9N9FVV0-F1
#
_cell.length_a   1.000
_cell.length_b   1.000
_cell.length_c   1.000
_cell.angle_alpha   90.00
_cell.angle_beta   90.00
_cell.angle_gamma   90.00
#
_symmetry.space_group_name_H-M   'P 1'
#
loop_
_entity.id
_entity.type
_entity.pdbx_description
1 polymer ?
#
loop_
_entity_poly.entity_id
_entity_poly.type
_entity_poly.pdbx_seq_one_letter_code
_entity_poly.pdbx_strand_id
1 'polypeptide(L)'
;MNEIFHILPTDWEMLYIGHCAQEDIGEFIAETTSNFKLYKSTRPPCLHAYGITSSGARKLLKELINPSEPIDVEIIRKITSGIITSYSLEPKAIVQWKSSDNPSDVSPGDFQWTYPLKNSTLHSLGYKET
;
A
#
# COMPACT_ATOMS: atom_id res chain seq x y z
N MET A 1 8.54 -12.93 -0.51
CA MET A 1 7.18 -12.49 -0.14
C MET A 1 6.46 -13.44 0.79
N ASN A 2 6.58 -14.76 0.66
CA ASN A 2 5.87 -15.72 1.55
C ASN A 2 6.15 -15.49 3.06
N GLU A 3 7.36 -15.05 3.41
CA GLU A 3 7.74 -14.70 4.79
C GLU A 3 6.88 -13.59 5.41
N ILE A 4 6.34 -12.67 4.60
CA ILE A 4 5.51 -11.56 5.11
C ILE A 4 4.29 -12.10 5.82
N PHE A 5 3.64 -13.14 5.26
CA PHE A 5 2.45 -13.74 5.87
C PHE A 5 2.74 -14.41 7.21
N HIS A 6 4.00 -14.77 7.49
CA HIS A 6 4.39 -15.37 8.77
C HIS A 6 4.60 -14.34 9.89
N ILE A 7 4.84 -13.07 9.54
CA ILE A 7 5.06 -11.99 10.51
C ILE A 7 3.82 -11.11 10.72
N LEU A 8 2.74 -11.35 9.97
CA LEU A 8 1.48 -10.62 10.14
C LEU A 8 0.81 -11.00 11.48
N PRO A 9 0.39 -10.01 12.28
CA PRO A 9 -0.44 -10.25 13.46
C PRO A 9 -1.75 -10.94 13.10
N THR A 10 -2.31 -11.77 13.98
CA THR A 10 -3.49 -12.59 13.70
C THR A 10 -4.77 -11.79 13.43
N ASP A 11 -4.81 -10.53 13.86
CA ASP A 11 -5.92 -9.60 13.69
C ASP A 11 -5.81 -8.74 12.42
N TRP A 12 -4.84 -9.00 11.54
CA TRP A 12 -4.67 -8.23 10.32
C TRP A 12 -5.89 -8.33 9.40
N GLU A 13 -6.28 -7.20 8.82
CA GLU A 13 -7.37 -7.14 7.84
C GLU A 13 -6.90 -6.59 6.51
N MET A 14 -6.04 -5.57 6.53
CA MET A 14 -5.40 -5.01 5.33
C MET A 14 -3.87 -5.01 5.47
N LEU A 15 -3.20 -5.21 4.34
CA LEU A 15 -1.75 -5.13 4.21
C LEU A 15 -1.40 -4.30 2.98
N TYR A 16 -0.78 -3.14 3.17
CA TYR A 16 -0.22 -2.33 2.09
C TYR A 16 1.17 -2.87 1.72
N ILE A 17 1.30 -3.35 0.49
CA ILE A 17 2.57 -3.84 -0.07
C ILE A 17 3.19 -2.81 -1.03
N GLY A 18 2.49 -1.70 -1.28
CA GLY A 18 2.99 -0.51 -1.92
C GLY A 18 2.21 0.72 -1.44
N HIS A 19 2.89 1.86 -1.34
CA HIS A 19 2.30 3.17 -0.99
C HIS A 19 2.94 4.30 -1.82
N CYS A 20 2.17 5.35 -2.11
CA CYS A 20 2.61 6.42 -3.04
C CYS A 20 3.46 7.51 -2.37
N ALA A 21 3.29 7.72 -1.07
CA ALA A 21 4.07 8.67 -0.29
C ALA A 21 4.85 7.93 0.80
N GLN A 22 5.71 8.65 1.51
CA GLN A 22 6.19 8.16 2.80
C GLN A 22 4.96 8.06 3.71
N GLU A 23 4.60 6.84 4.08
CA GLU A 23 3.50 6.63 5.02
C GLU A 23 3.87 7.28 6.36
N ASP A 24 2.87 7.75 7.11
CA ASP A 24 3.03 7.97 8.55
C ASP A 24 3.18 6.57 9.17
N ILE A 25 4.40 6.01 9.08
CA ILE A 25 4.73 4.67 9.51
C ILE A 25 4.51 4.62 11.04
N GLY A 26 3.54 3.80 11.46
CA GLY A 26 3.17 3.66 12.86
C GLY A 26 4.14 2.77 13.63
N GLU A 27 3.60 2.01 14.57
CA GLU A 27 4.36 1.08 15.41
C GLU A 27 5.08 0.02 14.56
N PHE A 28 6.37 -0.20 14.83
CA PHE A 28 7.15 -1.30 14.25
C PHE A 28 6.68 -2.63 14.86
N ILE A 29 6.38 -3.60 14.00
CA ILE A 29 5.86 -4.91 14.40
C ILE A 29 6.92 -5.99 14.30
N ALA A 30 7.54 -6.12 13.12
CA ALA A 30 8.48 -7.20 12.82
C ALA A 30 9.29 -6.90 11.56
N GLU A 31 10.34 -7.69 11.34
CA GLU A 31 11.17 -7.64 10.14
C GLU A 31 11.38 -9.06 9.60
N THR A 32 11.34 -9.21 8.28
CA THR A 32 11.62 -10.47 7.57
C THR A 32 13.11 -10.64 7.31
N THR A 33 13.54 -11.85 6.96
CA THR A 33 14.95 -12.10 6.58
C THR A 33 15.34 -11.39 5.27
N SER A 34 14.33 -11.03 4.46
CA SER A 34 14.49 -10.27 3.23
C SER A 34 14.50 -8.74 3.43
N ASN A 35 14.67 -8.26 4.68
CA ASN A 35 14.70 -6.84 5.07
C ASN A 35 13.40 -6.06 4.78
N PHE A 36 12.27 -6.75 4.66
CA PHE A 36 10.96 -6.08 4.75
C PHE A 36 10.57 -5.91 6.20
N LYS A 37 10.33 -4.67 6.58
CA LYS A 37 9.82 -4.25 7.89
C LYS A 37 8.32 -4.05 7.81
N LEU A 38 7.62 -4.58 8.80
CA LEU A 38 6.19 -4.47 8.95
C LEU A 38 5.87 -3.44 10.03
N TYR A 39 4.97 -2.52 9.70
CA TYR A 39 4.51 -1.49 10.60
C TYR A 39 2.99 -1.46 10.65
N LYS A 40 2.40 -1.03 11.78
CA LYS A 40 0.97 -0.71 11.84
C LYS A 40 0.71 0.50 10.93
N SER A 41 -0.23 0.37 10.00
CA SER A 41 -0.62 1.50 9.16
C SER A 41 -1.36 2.53 9.99
N THR A 42 -1.06 3.81 9.79
CA THR A 42 -1.84 4.89 10.40
C THR A 42 -2.65 5.63 9.35
N ARG A 43 -2.03 6.01 8.22
CA ARG A 43 -2.65 6.83 7.19
C ARG A 43 -2.12 6.52 5.78
N PRO A 44 -2.31 5.30 5.25
CA PRO A 44 -1.83 4.92 3.93
C PRO A 44 -2.70 5.57 2.82
N PRO A 45 -2.18 6.52 2.03
CA PRO A 45 -3.04 7.34 1.17
C PRO A 45 -3.45 6.70 -0.15
N CYS A 46 -2.73 5.69 -0.65
CA CYS A 46 -2.95 5.13 -1.99
C CYS A 46 -3.27 3.63 -1.95
N LEU A 47 -4.24 3.21 -2.78
CA LEU A 47 -4.72 1.82 -2.89
C LEU A 47 -4.13 1.05 -4.09
N HIS A 48 -2.96 1.43 -4.59
CA HIS A 48 -2.39 0.81 -5.80
C HIS A 48 -1.89 -0.63 -5.62
N ALA A 49 -1.62 -1.06 -4.38
CA ALA A 49 -1.06 -2.38 -4.09
C ALA A 49 -1.30 -2.76 -2.63
N TYR A 50 -2.30 -3.62 -2.40
CA TYR A 50 -2.66 -4.09 -1.07
C TYR A 50 -3.20 -5.53 -1.12
N GLY A 51 -3.09 -6.23 0.01
CA GLY A 51 -3.83 -7.45 0.31
C GLY A 51 -4.91 -7.18 1.34
N ILE A 52 -6.00 -7.94 1.30
CA ILE A 52 -7.09 -7.84 2.27
C ILE A 52 -7.60 -9.23 2.64
N THR A 53 -7.92 -9.45 3.92
CA THR A 53 -8.57 -10.69 4.36
C THR A 53 -10.04 -10.71 3.94
N SER A 54 -10.64 -11.89 3.86
CA SER A 54 -12.07 -12.00 3.55
C SER A 54 -12.96 -11.32 4.60
N SER A 55 -12.55 -11.30 5.88
CA SER A 55 -13.26 -10.55 6.93
C SER A 55 -13.11 -9.04 6.75
N GLY A 56 -11.90 -8.56 6.47
CA GLY A 56 -11.63 -7.15 6.18
C GLY A 56 -12.44 -6.65 4.99
N ALA A 57 -12.49 -7.43 3.90
CA ALA A 57 -13.27 -7.10 2.71
C ALA A 57 -14.77 -6.99 3.02
N ARG A 58 -15.33 -7.94 3.78
CA ARG A 58 -16.73 -7.87 4.22
C ARG A 58 -17.01 -6.67 5.12
N LYS A 59 -16.04 -6.28 5.96
CA LYS A 59 -16.17 -5.10 6.81
C LYS A 59 -16.19 -3.83 5.96
N LEU A 60 -15.23 -3.68 5.04
CA LEU A 60 -15.21 -2.55 4.10
C LEU A 60 -16.48 -2.45 3.26
N LEU A 61 -17.00 -3.56 2.73
CA LEU A 61 -18.24 -3.55 1.95
C LEU A 61 -19.45 -3.04 2.75
N LYS A 62 -19.49 -3.26 4.07
CA LYS A 62 -20.53 -2.72 4.95
C LYS A 62 -20.31 -1.25 5.27
N GLU A 63 -19.05 -0.84 5.45
CA GLU A 63 -18.67 0.52 5.83
C GLU A 63 -18.69 1.51 4.67
N LEU A 64 -18.56 1.02 3.42
CA LEU A 64 -18.42 1.82 2.20
C LEU A 64 -19.64 1.72 1.27
N ILE A 65 -20.83 1.46 1.81
CA ILE A 65 -22.06 1.34 1.00
C ILE A 65 -22.41 2.66 0.31
N ASN A 66 -22.23 3.78 1.01
CA ASN A 66 -22.50 5.13 0.51
C ASN A 66 -21.33 6.05 0.88
N PRO A 67 -20.19 5.94 0.19
CA PRO A 67 -19.03 6.77 0.47
C PRO A 67 -19.34 8.24 0.15
N SER A 68 -18.93 9.17 1.01
CA SER A 68 -19.07 10.61 0.78
C SER A 68 -17.79 11.25 0.27
N GLU A 69 -16.66 10.57 0.44
CA GLU A 69 -15.34 10.93 -0.07
C GLU A 69 -14.80 9.85 -1.04
N PRO A 70 -13.68 10.12 -1.73
CA PRO A 70 -12.92 9.08 -2.43
C PRO A 70 -12.64 7.84 -1.54
N ILE A 71 -12.69 6.66 -2.13
CA ILE A 71 -12.63 5.37 -1.42
C ILE A 71 -11.35 5.22 -0.58
N ASP A 72 -10.22 5.69 -1.09
CA ASP A 72 -8.95 5.74 -0.39
C ASP A 72 -9.00 6.61 0.88
N VAL A 73 -9.61 7.80 0.78
CA VAL A 73 -9.85 8.69 1.93
C VAL A 73 -10.80 8.04 2.95
N GLU A 74 -11.86 7.37 2.50
CA GLU A 74 -12.76 6.65 3.41
C GLU A 74 -12.05 5.50 4.12
N ILE A 75 -11.23 4.71 3.40
CA ILE A 75 -10.46 3.61 4.01
C ILE A 75 -9.47 4.14 5.04
N ILE A 76 -8.79 5.26 4.79
CA ILE A 76 -7.95 5.94 5.79
C ILE A 76 -8.75 6.24 7.06
N ARG A 77 -9.99 6.75 6.93
CA ARG A 77 -10.85 7.00 8.11
C ARG A 77 -11.19 5.71 8.85
N LYS A 78 -11.43 4.60 8.14
CA LYS A 78 -11.69 3.30 8.77
C LYS A 78 -10.46 2.72 9.47
N ILE A 79 -9.26 2.95 8.94
CA ILE A 79 -8.00 2.57 9.59
C ILE A 79 -7.77 3.42 10.85
N THR A 80 -7.85 4.74 10.72
CA THR A 80 -7.58 5.67 11.84
C THR A 80 -8.60 5.57 12.98
N SER A 81 -9.85 5.21 12.68
CA SER A 81 -10.90 4.95 13.69
C SER A 81 -10.84 3.55 14.31
N GLY A 82 -9.90 2.70 13.88
CA GLY A 82 -9.76 1.33 14.38
C GLY A 82 -10.84 0.37 13.88
N ILE A 83 -11.65 0.77 12.89
CA ILE A 83 -12.63 -0.12 12.26
C ILE A 83 -11.89 -1.20 11.45
N ILE A 84 -10.82 -0.84 10.74
CA ILE A 84 -9.98 -1.76 9.96
C ILE A 84 -8.59 -1.83 10.57
N THR A 85 -8.13 -3.03 10.89
CA THR A 85 -6.73 -3.25 11.27
C THR A 85 -5.86 -3.36 10.01
N SER A 86 -4.96 -2.39 9.83
CA SER A 86 -4.06 -2.34 8.67
C SER A 86 -2.59 -2.33 9.06
N TYR A 87 -1.77 -2.95 8.20
CA TYR A 87 -0.31 -2.95 8.28
C TYR A 87 0.32 -2.58 6.93
N SER A 88 1.57 -2.14 6.97
CA SER A 88 2.31 -1.69 5.78
C SER A 88 3.73 -2.21 5.77
N LEU A 89 4.25 -2.45 4.57
CA LEU A 89 5.63 -2.89 4.35
C LEU A 89 6.56 -1.74 3.95
N GLU A 90 7.78 -1.78 4.50
CA GLU A 90 8.89 -0.94 4.10
C GLU A 90 10.18 -1.78 3.99
N PRO A 91 10.93 -1.77 2.87
CA PRO A 91 10.63 -1.05 1.65
C PRO A 91 9.41 -1.58 0.93
N LYS A 92 8.87 -0.79 0.00
CA LYS A 92 7.72 -1.16 -0.82
C LYS A 92 8.05 -2.35 -1.72
N ALA A 93 7.13 -3.32 -1.82
CA ALA A 93 7.26 -4.45 -2.73
C ALA A 93 6.73 -4.12 -4.13
N ILE A 94 5.76 -3.20 -4.22
CA ILE A 94 5.15 -2.72 -5.46
C ILE A 94 5.15 -1.19 -5.47
N VAL A 95 5.46 -0.60 -6.62
CA VAL A 95 5.45 0.85 -6.85
C VAL A 95 4.66 1.15 -8.11
N GLN A 96 3.97 2.28 -8.13
CA GLN A 96 3.29 2.75 -9.34
C GLN A 96 4.33 3.33 -10.31
N TRP A 97 4.33 2.85 -11.54
CA TRP A 97 5.10 3.47 -12.62
C TRP A 97 4.40 4.75 -13.08
N LYS A 98 5.10 5.88 -12.98
CA LYS A 98 4.71 7.15 -13.57
C LYS A 98 5.92 7.73 -14.28
N SER A 99 5.77 8.07 -15.55
CA SER A 99 6.81 8.76 -16.33
C SER A 99 6.17 9.71 -17.33
N SER A 100 6.94 10.65 -17.88
CA SER A 100 6.41 11.62 -18.85
C SER A 100 5.89 10.97 -20.13
N ASP A 101 6.43 9.81 -20.49
CA ASP A 101 6.00 8.97 -21.61
C ASP A 101 4.95 7.91 -21.23
N ASN A 102 4.60 7.80 -19.94
CA ASN A 102 3.50 6.99 -19.42
C ASN A 102 2.70 7.79 -18.38
N PRO A 103 1.97 8.84 -18.82
CA PRO A 103 1.21 9.69 -17.91
C PRO A 103 0.02 8.93 -17.31
N SER A 104 -0.35 9.28 -16.07
CA SER A 104 -1.61 8.80 -15.50
C SER A 104 -2.80 9.35 -16.29
N ASP A 105 -3.79 8.51 -16.52
CA ASP A 105 -5.11 8.86 -17.04
C ASP A 105 -5.92 9.75 -16.07
N VAL A 106 -5.75 9.54 -14.76
CA VAL A 106 -6.41 10.31 -13.69
C VAL A 106 -5.70 11.63 -13.39
N SER A 107 -4.37 11.66 -13.44
CA SER A 107 -3.56 12.87 -13.16
C SER A 107 -2.45 13.04 -14.20
N PRO A 108 -2.78 13.43 -15.44
CA PRO A 108 -1.80 13.58 -16.51
C PRO A 108 -0.84 14.73 -16.20
N GLY A 109 0.48 14.46 -16.29
CA GLY A 109 1.53 15.45 -16.08
C GLY A 109 2.00 15.63 -14.64
N ASP A 110 1.42 14.90 -13.68
CA ASP A 110 1.89 14.91 -12.29
C ASP A 110 3.18 14.10 -12.15
N PHE A 111 4.30 14.79 -11.88
CA PHE A 111 5.57 14.16 -11.55
C PHE A 111 5.52 13.69 -10.10
N GLN A 112 5.25 12.40 -9.90
CA GLN A 112 5.44 11.77 -8.60
C GLN A 112 6.74 10.97 -8.62
N TRP A 113 7.51 11.13 -7.55
CA TRP A 113 8.75 10.39 -7.37
C TRP A 113 8.46 8.88 -7.33
N THR A 114 9.06 8.13 -8.26
CA THR A 114 8.97 6.67 -8.27
C THR A 114 10.09 6.11 -7.41
N TYR A 115 9.77 5.17 -6.53
CA TYR A 115 10.79 4.43 -5.80
C TYR A 115 11.36 3.34 -6.71
N PRO A 116 12.66 3.34 -7.03
CA PRO A 116 13.23 2.29 -7.85
C PRO A 116 13.17 0.95 -7.10
N LEU A 117 12.68 -0.09 -7.76
CA LEU A 117 12.72 -1.46 -7.24
C LEU A 117 13.90 -2.18 -7.88
N LYS A 118 14.78 -2.75 -7.06
CA LYS A 118 16.04 -3.40 -7.51
C LYS A 118 15.84 -4.42 -8.64
N ASN A 119 14.72 -5.15 -8.63
CA ASN A 119 14.36 -6.15 -9.65
C ASN A 119 12.99 -5.80 -10.24
N SER A 120 12.82 -4.57 -10.74
CA SER A 120 11.55 -4.12 -11.30
C SER A 120 11.26 -4.77 -12.67
N THR A 121 9.97 -4.86 -13.03
CA THR A 121 9.58 -5.19 -14.40
C THR A 121 10.12 -4.15 -15.38
N LEU A 122 10.20 -2.88 -14.99
CA LEU A 122 10.75 -1.80 -15.80
C LEU A 122 12.21 -2.05 -16.16
N HIS A 123 13.03 -2.39 -15.18
CA HIS A 123 14.41 -2.78 -15.35
C HIS A 123 14.53 -3.95 -16.33
N SER A 124 13.73 -4.99 -16.12
CA SER A 124 13.76 -6.22 -16.91
C SER A 124 13.37 -5.98 -18.38
N LEU A 125 12.50 -5.00 -18.63
CA LEU A 125 12.07 -4.58 -19.97
C LEU A 125 12.95 -3.49 -20.59
N GLY A 126 13.97 -3.00 -19.86
CA GLY A 126 14.89 -1.96 -20.32
C GLY A 126 14.31 -0.55 -20.31
N TYR A 127 13.23 -0.29 -19.57
CA TYR A 127 12.72 1.07 -19.36
C TYR A 127 13.65 1.88 -18.45
N LYS A 128 13.66 3.20 -18.64
CA LYS A 128 14.40 4.11 -17.76
C LYS A 128 13.72 4.17 -16.40
N GLU A 129 14.48 3.85 -15.36
CA GLU A 129 14.08 4.13 -13.98
C GLU A 129 14.44 5.60 -13.69
N THR A 130 13.43 6.42 -13.42
CA THR A 130 13.57 7.85 -13.09
C THR A 130 13.87 8.07 -11.62
#